data_AF-A0A8T5RPH3-F1
#
_entry.id   AF-A0A8T5RPH3-F1
#
_cell.length_a   1.000
_cell.length_b   1.000
_cell.length_c   1.000
_cell.angle_alpha   90.00
_cell.angle_beta   90.00
_cell.angle_gamma   90.00
#
_symmetry.space_group_name_H-M   'P 1'
#
loop_
_entity.id
_entity.type
_entity.pdbx_description
1 polymer ?
#
loop_
_entity_poly.entity_id
_entity_poly.type
_entity_poly.pdbx_seq_one_letter_code
_entity_poly.pdbx_strand_id
1 'polypeptide(L)'
;MVIELVASIYIIIIGIAMLCMWLFLLGKKEVPELSTKPTQIYFHLFAELLTSILLIIGGIGLIMDQSWGVALFFISIGMAIYSTINAAGFYGQLKDWPMFIILIVFSLISLIFAALIILVEFQIL
;
A
#
# COMPACT_ATOMS: atom_id res chain seq x y z
N MET A 1 10.87 -4.07 -18.56
CA MET A 1 12.07 -3.58 -17.84
C MET A 1 11.88 -2.21 -17.16
N VAL A 2 11.67 -1.10 -17.89
CA VAL A 2 11.58 0.24 -17.25
C VAL A 2 10.30 0.39 -16.40
N ILE A 3 9.15 -0.05 -16.92
CA ILE A 3 7.87 0.02 -16.22
C ILE A 3 7.91 -0.77 -14.90
N GLU A 4 8.41 -2.02 -14.95
CA GLU A 4 8.55 -2.88 -13.76
C GLU A 4 9.48 -2.26 -12.72
N LEU A 5 10.59 -1.66 -13.14
CA LEU A 5 11.50 -0.98 -12.22
C LEU A 5 10.81 0.20 -11.51
N VAL A 6 10.11 1.05 -12.26
CA VAL A 6 9.40 2.21 -11.70
C VAL A 6 8.28 1.76 -10.77
N ALA A 7 7.49 0.75 -11.16
CA ALA A 7 6.43 0.18 -10.32
C ALA A 7 6.99 -0.44 -9.04
N SER A 8 8.12 -1.14 -9.13
CA SER A 8 8.81 -1.75 -7.98
C SER A 8 9.29 -0.69 -6.99
N ILE A 9 9.96 0.35 -7.48
CA ILE A 9 10.44 1.47 -6.65
C ILE A 9 9.24 2.13 -5.96
N TYR A 10 8.15 2.36 -6.69
CA TYR A 10 6.93 2.93 -6.14
C TYR A 10 6.39 2.08 -4.98
N ILE A 11 6.14 0.79 -5.17
CA ILE A 11 5.54 -0.05 -4.11
C ILE A 11 6.47 -0.22 -2.91
N ILE A 12 7.79 -0.27 -3.12
CA ILE A 12 8.77 -0.30 -2.02
C ILE A 12 8.69 0.98 -1.19
N ILE A 13 8.64 2.15 -1.84
CA ILE A 13 8.52 3.44 -1.15
C ILE A 13 7.21 3.49 -0.36
N ILE A 14 6.08 3.07 -0.94
CA ILE A 14 4.80 3.03 -0.24
C ILE A 14 4.84 2.08 0.96
N GLY A 15 5.42 0.89 0.79
CA GLY A 15 5.56 -0.08 1.89
C GLY A 15 6.41 0.47 3.03
N ILE A 16 7.57 1.08 2.74
CA ILE A 16 8.41 1.72 3.76
C ILE A 16 7.68 2.88 4.43
N ALA A 17 7.01 3.74 3.66
CA ALA A 17 6.28 4.88 4.20
C ALA A 17 5.14 4.45 5.13
N MET A 18 4.36 3.43 4.74
CA MET A 18 3.29 2.85 5.56
C MET A 18 3.84 2.26 6.88
N LEU A 19 4.94 1.50 6.80
CA LEU A 19 5.60 0.93 7.98
C LEU A 19 6.11 2.04 8.93
N CYS A 20 6.81 3.04 8.39
CA CYS A 20 7.32 4.17 9.15
C CYS A 20 6.21 5.00 9.79
N MET A 21 5.12 5.25 9.07
CA MET A 21 3.94 5.97 9.59
C MET A 21 3.35 5.24 10.80
N TRP A 22 3.09 3.94 10.69
CA TRP A 22 2.52 3.17 11.80
C TRP A 22 3.45 3.10 13.00
N LEU A 23 4.75 2.88 12.80
CA LEU A 23 5.74 2.91 13.87
C LEU A 23 5.77 4.28 14.59
N PHE A 24 5.66 5.38 13.84
CA PHE A 24 5.62 6.73 14.39
C PHE A 24 4.36 6.95 15.25
N LEU A 25 3.18 6.63 14.73
CA LEU A 25 1.90 6.81 15.44
C LEU A 25 1.83 5.98 16.73
N LEU A 26 2.28 4.72 16.66
CA LEU A 26 2.36 3.84 17.82
C LEU A 26 3.36 4.37 18.86
N GLY A 27 4.53 4.84 18.41
CA GLY A 27 5.54 5.44 19.30
C GLY A 27 5.07 6.72 19.99
N LYS A 28 4.24 7.52 19.32
CA LYS A 28 3.61 8.73 19.87
C LYS A 28 2.39 8.48 20.73
N LYS A 29 1.90 7.23 20.77
CA LYS A 29 0.63 6.85 21.43
C LYS A 29 -0.57 7.64 20.87
N GLU A 30 -0.52 7.99 19.58
CA GLU A 30 -1.57 8.74 18.86
C GLU A 30 -2.62 7.81 18.24
N VAL A 31 -2.79 6.61 18.82
CA VAL A 31 -3.75 5.59 18.37
C VAL A 31 -4.74 5.30 19.53
N PRO A 32 -5.74 6.17 19.76
CA PRO A 32 -6.70 6.01 20.85
C PRO A 32 -7.54 4.72 20.74
N GLU A 33 -7.66 4.15 19.54
CA GLU A 33 -8.37 2.91 19.25
C GLU A 33 -7.78 1.70 19.97
N LEU A 34 -6.50 1.77 20.38
CA LEU A 34 -5.86 0.74 21.21
C LEU A 34 -6.60 0.52 22.54
N SER A 35 -7.24 1.57 23.07
CA SER A 35 -8.03 1.47 24.30
C SER A 35 -9.54 1.38 24.04
N THR A 36 -10.05 2.04 23.01
CA THR A 36 -11.49 2.12 22.77
C THR A 36 -12.05 0.97 21.95
N LYS A 37 -11.27 0.42 21.02
CA LYS A 37 -11.68 -0.65 20.07
C LYS A 37 -10.52 -1.61 19.77
N PRO A 38 -9.94 -2.28 20.79
CA PRO A 38 -8.67 -3.01 20.69
C PRO A 38 -8.68 -4.08 19.59
N THR A 39 -9.71 -4.91 19.50
CA THR A 39 -9.79 -5.96 18.48
C THR A 39 -9.77 -5.38 17.07
N GLN A 40 -10.53 -4.31 16.81
CA GLN A 40 -10.58 -3.69 15.49
C GLN A 40 -9.21 -3.14 15.07
N ILE A 41 -8.53 -2.40 15.96
CA ILE A 41 -7.25 -1.79 15.63
C ILE A 41 -6.13 -2.82 15.49
N TYR A 42 -6.13 -3.91 16.27
CA TYR A 42 -5.12 -4.96 16.11
C TYR A 42 -5.21 -5.65 14.75
N PHE A 43 -6.42 -5.97 14.29
CA PHE A 43 -6.61 -6.54 12.96
C PHE A 43 -6.30 -5.53 11.84
N HIS A 44 -6.62 -4.25 12.04
CA HIS A 44 -6.23 -3.20 11.10
C HIS A 44 -4.71 -3.07 10.99
N LEU A 45 -4.00 -2.96 12.13
CA LEU A 45 -2.53 -2.93 12.17
C LEU A 45 -1.92 -4.17 11.52
N PHE A 46 -2.46 -5.36 11.80
CA PHE A 46 -1.96 -6.58 11.18
C PHE A 46 -2.10 -6.54 9.65
N ALA A 47 -3.25 -6.11 9.13
CA ALA A 47 -3.47 -5.98 7.70
C ALA A 47 -2.51 -4.97 7.05
N GLU A 48 -2.31 -3.81 7.68
CA GLU A 48 -1.41 -2.76 7.20
C GLU A 48 0.06 -3.19 7.23
N LEU A 49 0.50 -3.83 8.32
CA LEU A 49 1.86 -4.37 8.43
C LEU A 49 2.10 -5.46 7.39
N LEU A 50 1.16 -6.38 7.21
CA LEU A 50 1.23 -7.41 6.17
C LEU A 50 1.31 -6.78 4.78
N THR A 51 0.47 -5.77 4.50
CA THR A 51 0.50 -5.01 3.24
C THR A 51 1.89 -4.40 3.01
N SER A 52 2.42 -3.68 4.00
CA SER A 52 3.72 -3.01 3.90
C SER A 52 4.88 -3.98 3.63
N ILE A 53 4.90 -5.12 4.30
CA ILE A 53 5.92 -6.16 4.13
C ILE A 53 5.81 -6.78 2.74
N LEU A 54 4.60 -7.10 2.29
CA LEU A 54 4.39 -7.70 0.96
C LEU A 54 4.69 -6.71 -0.17
N LEU A 55 4.44 -5.41 -0.01
CA LEU A 55 4.84 -4.39 -0.98
C LEU A 55 6.36 -4.33 -1.13
N ILE A 56 7.10 -4.37 -0.02
CA ILE A 56 8.56 -4.35 -0.02
C ILE A 56 9.11 -5.63 -0.67
N ILE A 57 8.65 -6.80 -0.23
CA ILE A 57 9.11 -8.10 -0.76
C ILE A 57 8.73 -8.25 -2.23
N GLY A 58 7.49 -7.90 -2.60
CA GLY A 58 7.00 -7.97 -3.97
C GLY A 58 7.79 -7.06 -4.91
N GLY A 59 8.11 -5.83 -4.49
CA GLY A 59 8.95 -4.93 -5.27
C GLY A 59 10.38 -5.43 -5.42
N ILE A 60 10.97 -6.01 -4.37
CA ILE A 60 12.29 -6.65 -4.45
C ILE A 60 12.26 -7.83 -5.42
N GLY A 61 11.23 -8.68 -5.34
CA GLY A 61 11.05 -9.82 -6.25
C GLY A 61 10.89 -9.41 -7.71
N LEU A 62 10.17 -8.32 -7.97
CA LEU A 62 9.96 -7.76 -9.29
C LEU A 62 11.26 -7.16 -9.87
N ILE A 63 12.08 -6.49 -9.05
CA ILE A 63 13.43 -6.02 -9.45
C ILE A 63 14.37 -7.20 -9.76
N MET A 64 14.27 -8.28 -9.00
CA MET A 64 15.11 -9.47 -9.15
C MET A 64 14.62 -10.43 -10.24
N ASP A 65 13.61 -10.04 -11.02
CA ASP A 65 13.00 -10.85 -12.09
C ASP A 65 12.61 -12.26 -11.63
N GLN A 66 12.04 -12.34 -10.41
CA GLN A 66 11.61 -13.60 -9.82
C GLN A 66 10.14 -13.86 -10.16
N SER A 67 9.81 -15.10 -10.51
CA SER A 67 8.44 -15.52 -10.85
C SER A 67 7.41 -15.27 -9.74
N TRP A 68 7.85 -15.32 -8.47
CA TRP A 68 6.99 -14.99 -7.33
C TRP A 68 6.81 -13.48 -7.12
N GLY A 69 7.68 -12.64 -7.70
CA GLY A 69 7.65 -11.18 -7.59
C GLY A 69 6.38 -10.58 -8.17
N VAL A 70 5.99 -11.02 -9.37
CA VAL A 70 4.75 -10.58 -10.05
C VAL A 70 3.51 -10.93 -9.22
N ALA A 71 3.45 -12.15 -8.69
CA ALA A 71 2.33 -12.59 -7.86
C ALA A 71 2.22 -11.74 -6.58
N LEU A 72 3.34 -11.51 -5.88
CA LEU A 72 3.36 -10.68 -4.68
C LEU A 72 3.08 -9.21 -4.98
N PHE A 73 3.51 -8.69 -6.13
CA PHE A 73 3.17 -7.35 -6.60
C PHE A 73 1.65 -7.18 -6.67
N PHE A 74 0.93 -8.09 -7.33
CA PHE A 74 -0.52 -7.96 -7.48
C PHE A 74 -1.29 -8.11 -6.18
N ILE A 75 -0.86 -9.04 -5.32
CA ILE A 75 -1.46 -9.21 -3.99
C ILE A 75 -1.25 -7.93 -3.16
N SER A 76 -0.01 -7.45 -3.08
CA SER A 76 0.33 -6.32 -2.22
C SER A 76 -0.25 -4.99 -2.71
N ILE A 77 -0.21 -4.72 -4.03
CA ILE A 77 -0.78 -3.49 -4.59
C ILE A 77 -2.31 -3.47 -4.46
N GLY A 78 -2.98 -4.62 -4.57
CA GLY A 78 -4.41 -4.74 -4.32
C GLY A 78 -4.78 -4.45 -2.86
N MET A 79 -3.99 -4.98 -1.91
CA MET A 79 -4.15 -4.66 -0.48
C MET A 79 -3.94 -3.17 -0.21
N ALA A 80 -2.94 -2.55 -0.85
CA ALA A 80 -2.68 -1.12 -0.73
C ALA A 80 -3.83 -0.27 -1.28
N ILE A 81 -4.37 -0.59 -2.46
CA ILE A 81 -5.53 0.10 -3.06
C ILE A 81 -6.74 0.05 -2.11
N TYR A 82 -7.04 -1.14 -1.57
CA TYR A 82 -8.12 -1.28 -0.59
C TYR A 82 -7.87 -0.43 0.66
N SER A 83 -6.66 -0.49 1.23
CA SER A 83 -6.25 0.28 2.40
C SER A 83 -6.41 1.79 2.18
N THR A 84 -5.89 2.33 1.07
CA THR A 84 -5.94 3.77 0.79
C THR A 84 -7.36 4.26 0.53
N ILE A 85 -8.22 3.46 -0.13
CA ILE A 85 -9.64 3.79 -0.31
C ILE A 85 -10.36 3.82 1.05
N ASN A 86 -10.13 2.80 1.88
CA ASN A 86 -10.74 2.71 3.20
C ASN A 86 -10.31 3.88 4.10
N ALA A 87 -9.02 4.21 4.10
CA ALA A 87 -8.47 5.34 4.83
C ALA A 87 -9.00 6.69 4.31
N ALA A 88 -9.13 6.85 2.98
CA ALA A 88 -9.73 8.04 2.41
C ALA A 88 -11.14 8.27 2.96
N GLY A 89 -12.00 7.24 3.00
CA GLY A 89 -13.33 7.34 3.58
C GLY A 89 -13.35 7.87 5.02
N PHE A 90 -12.41 7.42 5.85
CA PHE A 90 -12.23 7.90 7.23
C PHE A 90 -11.87 9.39 7.27
N TYR A 91 -10.85 9.82 6.52
CA TYR A 91 -10.44 11.23 6.49
C TYR A 91 -11.50 12.15 5.85
N GLY A 92 -12.29 11.62 4.91
CA GLY A 92 -13.46 12.30 4.36
C GLY A 92 -14.52 12.59 5.43
N GLN A 93 -14.78 11.64 6.35
CA GLN A 93 -15.70 11.86 7.48
C GLN A 93 -15.16 12.91 8.46
N LEU A 94 -13.84 12.95 8.67
CA LEU A 94 -13.18 13.97 9.48
C LEU A 94 -13.10 15.35 8.80
N LYS A 95 -13.53 15.45 7.53
CA LYS A 95 -13.38 16.65 6.67
C LYS A 95 -11.92 17.08 6.48
N ASP A 96 -10.98 16.15 6.64
CA ASP A 96 -9.57 16.34 6.29
C ASP A 96 -9.40 16.13 4.78
N TRP A 97 -9.80 17.14 4.01
CA TRP A 97 -9.76 17.11 2.55
C TRP A 97 -8.36 16.91 1.97
N PRO A 98 -7.28 17.52 2.51
CA PRO A 98 -5.93 17.23 2.04
C PRO A 98 -5.57 15.74 2.11
N MET A 99 -5.82 15.09 3.26
CA MET A 99 -5.51 13.67 3.42
C MET A 99 -6.44 12.78 2.59
N PHE A 100 -7.72 13.15 2.49
CA PHE A 100 -8.67 12.48 1.60
C PHE A 100 -8.16 12.46 0.14
N ILE A 101 -7.78 13.62 -0.40
CA ILE A 101 -7.35 13.76 -1.79
C ILE A 101 -6.06 12.97 -2.05
N ILE A 102 -5.04 13.08 -1.17
CA ILE A 102 -3.76 12.39 -1.40
C ILE A 102 -3.92 10.86 -1.41
N LEU A 103 -4.77 10.31 -0.55
CA LEU A 103 -5.06 8.87 -0.52
C LEU A 103 -5.81 8.40 -1.76
N ILE A 104 -6.73 9.21 -2.30
CA ILE A 104 -7.38 8.93 -3.58
C ILE A 104 -6.35 8.95 -4.72
N VAL A 105 -5.46 9.94 -4.75
CA VAL A 105 -4.39 10.02 -5.76
C VAL A 105 -3.47 8.79 -5.68
N PHE A 106 -3.07 8.35 -4.49
CA PHE A 106 -2.28 7.13 -4.32
C PHE A 106 -3.02 5.87 -4.79
N SER A 107 -4.32 5.79 -4.52
CA SER A 107 -5.16 4.69 -5.01
C SER A 107 -5.16 4.65 -6.55
N LEU A 108 -5.30 5.82 -7.20
CA LEU A 108 -5.28 5.93 -8.66
C LEU A 108 -3.91 5.59 -9.26
N ILE A 109 -2.82 6.07 -8.66
CA ILE A 109 -1.45 5.73 -9.10
C ILE A 109 -1.20 4.22 -8.96
N SER A 110 -1.64 3.61 -7.86
CA SER A 110 -1.54 2.16 -7.65
C SER A 110 -2.34 1.38 -8.70
N LEU A 111 -3.54 1.83 -9.04
CA LEU A 111 -4.34 1.23 -10.12
C LEU A 111 -3.65 1.35 -11.49
N ILE A 112 -3.03 2.49 -11.79
CA ILE A 112 -2.28 2.68 -13.03
C ILE A 112 -1.11 1.70 -13.09
N PHE A 113 -0.31 1.57 -12.03
CA PHE A 113 0.79 0.61 -12.01
C PHE A 113 0.31 -0.83 -12.11
N ALA A 114 -0.77 -1.20 -11.41
CA ALA A 114 -1.38 -2.52 -11.55
C ALA A 114 -1.76 -2.81 -13.01
N ALA A 115 -2.44 -1.87 -13.68
CA ALA A 115 -2.83 -2.01 -15.08
C ALA A 115 -1.62 -2.08 -16.01
N LEU A 116 -0.60 -1.24 -15.82
CA LEU A 116 0.61 -1.26 -16.65
C LEU A 116 1.37 -2.59 -16.53
N ILE A 117 1.51 -3.13 -15.33
CA ILE A 117 2.16 -4.44 -15.14
C ILE A 117 1.33 -5.55 -15.78
N ILE A 118 -0.01 -5.52 -15.69
CA ILE A 118 -0.86 -6.46 -16.44
C ILE A 118 -0.54 -6.40 -17.94
N LEU A 119 -0.52 -5.21 -18.53
CA LEU A 119 -0.26 -5.06 -19.97
C LEU A 119 1.13 -5.58 -20.38
N VAL A 120 2.14 -5.42 -19.52
CA VAL A 120 3.50 -5.97 -19.73
C VAL A 120 3.48 -7.50 -19.66
N GLU A 121 2.86 -8.09 -18.64
CA GLU A 121 2.78 -9.55 -18.48
C GLU A 121 2.02 -10.24 -19.63
N PHE A 122 0.99 -9.59 -20.17
CA PHE A 122 0.25 -10.07 -21.34
C PHE A 122 0.92 -9.73 -22.69
N GLN A 123 2.14 -9.18 -22.68
CA GLN A 123 2.93 -8.84 -23.88
C GLN A 123 2.20 -7.86 -24.81
N ILE A 124 1.38 -6.96 -24.25
CA ILE A 124 0.68 -5.90 -24.98
C ILE A 124 1.57 -4.66 -25.12
N LEU A 125 2.44 -4.42 -24.13
CA LEU A 125 3.45 -3.35 -24.08
C LEU A 125 4.85 -3.96 -23.96
#